data_AF-A0A2E0R3C9-F1
#
_entry.id   AF-A0A2E0R3C9-F1
#
_cell.length_a   1.000
_cell.length_b   1.000
_cell.length_c   1.000
_cell.angle_alpha   90.00
_cell.angle_beta   90.00
_cell.angle_gamma   90.00
#
_symmetry.space_group_name_H-M   'P 1'
#
loop_
_entity.id
_entity.type
_entity.pdbx_description
1 polymer ?
#
loop_
_entity_poly.entity_id
_entity_poly.type
_entity_poly.pdbx_seq_one_letter_code
_entity_poly.pdbx_strand_id
1 'polypeptide(L)'
;MEKNHPTTLMIRNTICLVFAVSLLAGTSRATSLHDVAYTNSNTLNDLVRRVESISIFRDEQVARLSAIQEALVLYEREMRGEGLPPTLAAAFSAHYSGIVQALVEERISEEYGRDLLSVHRQLLYRSQEWTHKRFRDESFDEEVLENLEYFNTELNERALALYDVPDSIRTPVINGYQVWLGELLAWGCECGHVKPYDAAVIRKYASDLERFECYYKRDGYLHPHEREQLHKRFIKLTQKTNERLGD
;
A
#
# COMPACT_ATOMS: atom_id res chain seq x y z
N MET A 1 -49.63 -2.52 22.40
CA MET A 1 -49.11 -3.04 21.12
C MET A 1 -47.72 -2.47 20.93
N GLU A 2 -46.72 -3.18 21.43
CA GLU A 2 -45.31 -2.94 21.15
C GLU A 2 -45.03 -3.17 19.67
N LYS A 3 -44.27 -2.27 19.04
CA LYS A 3 -43.60 -2.55 17.78
C LYS A 3 -42.11 -2.66 18.05
N ASN A 4 -41.66 -3.91 18.05
CA ASN A 4 -40.26 -4.32 18.04
C ASN A 4 -39.65 -4.19 16.63
N HIS A 5 -38.47 -3.55 16.59
CA HIS A 5 -37.30 -3.75 15.69
C HIS A 5 -37.43 -3.63 14.15
N PRO A 6 -36.33 -3.37 13.40
CA PRO A 6 -34.92 -3.49 13.78
C PRO A 6 -33.99 -2.29 13.52
N THR A 7 -32.99 -2.22 14.38
CA THR A 7 -31.68 -1.57 14.26
C THR A 7 -30.87 -2.23 13.14
N THR A 8 -30.92 -1.69 11.92
CA THR A 8 -30.05 -2.14 10.82
C THR A 8 -29.76 -0.98 9.86
N LEU A 9 -28.79 -0.12 10.15
CA LEU A 9 -28.00 0.61 9.13
C LEU A 9 -26.88 1.46 9.76
N MET A 10 -25.93 0.85 10.46
CA MET A 10 -24.73 1.58 10.92
C MET A 10 -23.44 0.75 10.82
N ILE A 11 -23.34 -0.10 9.80
CA ILE A 11 -22.11 -0.82 9.49
C ILE A 11 -21.99 -0.91 7.96
N ARG A 12 -21.41 0.11 7.33
CA ARG A 12 -20.86 0.06 5.96
C ARG A 12 -20.23 1.41 5.63
N ASN A 13 -18.90 1.44 5.61
CA ASN A 13 -17.98 2.48 5.13
C ASN A 13 -16.86 2.89 6.11
N THR A 14 -16.45 1.97 6.99
CA THR A 14 -15.21 2.09 7.80
C THR A 14 -14.02 1.38 7.15
N ILE A 15 -14.19 0.75 5.99
CA ILE A 15 -13.26 -0.28 5.51
C ILE A 15 -12.07 0.28 4.69
N CYS A 16 -12.10 1.52 4.19
CA CYS A 16 -10.92 2.12 3.52
C CYS A 16 -9.83 2.65 4.49
N LEU A 17 -10.04 2.54 5.80
CA LEU A 17 -9.22 3.21 6.83
C LEU A 17 -8.14 2.30 7.46
N VAL A 18 -8.19 0.99 7.23
CA VAL A 18 -7.30 0.05 7.92
C VAL A 18 -5.89 0.05 7.32
N PHE A 19 -5.72 0.36 6.03
CA PHE A 19 -4.41 0.30 5.37
C PHE A 19 -3.38 1.32 5.85
N ALA A 20 -3.79 2.50 6.34
CA ALA A 20 -2.85 3.51 6.85
C ALA A 20 -2.53 3.34 8.35
N VAL A 21 -3.41 2.67 9.12
CA VAL A 21 -3.23 2.50 10.57
C VAL A 21 -2.49 1.20 10.89
N SER A 22 -2.66 0.15 10.09
CA SER A 22 -1.99 -1.14 10.31
C SER A 22 -0.50 -1.14 9.95
N LEU A 23 -0.03 -0.22 9.10
CA LEU A 23 1.40 -0.04 8.79
C LEU A 23 2.19 0.71 9.89
N LEU A 24 1.53 1.25 10.93
CA LEU A 24 2.18 1.98 12.02
C LEU A 24 2.25 1.21 13.35
N ALA A 25 1.83 -0.05 13.38
CA ALA A 25 1.95 -0.90 14.56
C ALA A 25 3.32 -1.61 14.61
N GLY A 26 4.39 -0.83 14.51
CA GLY A 26 5.78 -1.28 14.57
C GLY A 26 6.65 -0.22 15.25
N THR A 27 6.48 -0.06 16.57
CA THR A 27 7.45 0.57 17.49
C THR A 27 7.84 2.07 17.34
N SER A 28 6.89 2.95 17.00
CA SER A 28 7.01 4.36 17.39
C SER A 28 5.67 4.88 17.92
N ARG A 29 5.57 5.00 19.25
CA ARG A 29 4.42 5.60 19.94
C ARG A 29 4.26 7.05 19.48
N ALA A 30 3.18 7.37 18.80
CA ALA A 30 2.65 8.73 18.80
C ALA A 30 2.36 9.10 20.27
N THR A 31 3.11 10.06 20.82
CA THR A 31 3.11 10.39 22.26
C THR A 31 1.86 11.11 22.73
N SER A 32 0.94 11.49 21.84
CA SER A 32 -0.36 12.00 22.26
C SER A 32 -1.47 11.73 21.23
N LEU A 33 -2.67 11.46 21.75
CA LEU A 33 -3.94 11.47 20.99
C LEU A 33 -4.19 12.82 20.27
N HIS A 34 -3.53 13.89 20.72
CA HIS A 34 -3.68 15.24 20.19
C HIS A 34 -2.88 15.44 18.88
N ASP A 35 -1.73 14.80 18.72
CA ASP A 35 -0.92 14.87 17.49
C ASP A 35 -1.55 14.07 16.35
N VAL A 36 -2.21 12.96 16.71
CA VAL A 36 -3.07 12.18 15.81
C VAL A 36 -4.35 12.96 15.48
N ALA A 37 -4.91 13.72 16.43
CA ALA A 37 -6.09 14.55 16.19
C ALA A 37 -5.82 15.75 15.28
N TYR A 38 -4.65 16.37 15.37
CA TYR A 38 -4.27 17.51 14.52
C TYR A 38 -4.06 17.08 13.06
N THR A 39 -3.43 15.92 12.83
CA THR A 39 -3.33 15.28 11.51
C THR A 39 -4.68 14.71 11.02
N ASN A 40 -5.58 14.30 11.93
CA ASN A 40 -6.91 13.78 11.60
C ASN A 40 -7.93 14.84 11.15
N SER A 41 -7.69 16.13 11.42
CA SER A 41 -8.63 17.18 11.01
C SER A 41 -8.76 17.37 9.48
N ASN A 42 -7.91 16.67 8.71
CA ASN A 42 -7.95 16.57 7.24
C ASN A 42 -7.82 15.12 6.75
N THR A 43 -8.41 14.14 7.43
CA THR A 43 -8.33 12.77 6.90
C THR A 43 -8.97 12.67 5.51
N LEU A 44 -8.30 11.91 4.64
CA LEU A 44 -8.77 11.47 3.32
C LEU A 44 -10.24 11.01 3.35
N ASN A 45 -10.71 10.47 4.48
CA ASN A 45 -12.10 10.06 4.70
C ASN A 45 -13.10 11.20 4.57
N ASP A 46 -12.79 12.41 5.05
CA ASP A 46 -13.70 13.55 4.94
C ASP A 46 -13.68 14.16 3.54
N LEU A 47 -12.58 14.01 2.79
CA LEU A 47 -12.48 14.40 1.39
C LEU A 47 -13.16 13.41 0.44
N VAL A 48 -13.06 12.10 0.70
CA VAL A 48 -13.80 11.05 -0.02
C VAL A 48 -15.30 11.15 0.24
N ARG A 49 -15.72 11.53 1.47
CA ARG A 49 -17.12 11.83 1.80
C ARG A 49 -17.68 13.08 1.11
N ARG A 50 -16.81 14.02 0.71
CA ARG A 50 -17.17 15.28 0.03
C ARG A 50 -17.23 15.19 -1.50
N VAL A 51 -16.94 14.03 -2.09
CA VAL A 51 -17.22 13.80 -3.51
C VAL A 51 -18.74 13.68 -3.66
N GLU A 52 -19.40 14.82 -3.89
CA GLU A 52 -20.84 14.87 -4.12
C GLU A 52 -21.23 14.07 -5.37
N SER A 53 -22.32 13.32 -5.18
CA SER A 53 -22.81 12.20 -5.97
C SER A 53 -23.70 12.63 -7.14
N ILE A 54 -23.33 12.22 -8.36
CA ILE A 54 -24.26 12.17 -9.50
C ILE A 54 -23.92 10.94 -10.36
N SER A 55 -24.46 9.76 -10.03
CA SER A 55 -24.51 8.64 -10.98
C SER A 55 -25.48 7.55 -10.53
N ILE A 56 -26.31 7.09 -11.47
CA ILE A 56 -27.22 5.94 -11.34
C ILE A 56 -26.42 4.62 -11.21
N PHE A 57 -25.12 4.64 -11.51
CA PHE A 57 -24.21 3.48 -11.42
C PHE A 57 -23.48 3.37 -10.07
N ARG A 58 -23.90 4.12 -9.04
CA ARG A 58 -23.20 4.17 -7.75
C ARG A 58 -23.05 2.80 -7.10
N ASP A 59 -24.09 1.99 -7.09
CA ASP A 59 -24.05 0.69 -6.41
C ASP A 59 -23.11 -0.30 -7.12
N GLU A 60 -23.07 -0.25 -8.46
CA GLU A 60 -22.15 -1.04 -9.28
C GLU A 60 -20.70 -0.58 -9.08
N GLN A 61 -20.45 0.73 -9.10
CA GLN A 61 -19.13 1.30 -8.82
C GLN A 61 -18.65 0.96 -7.41
N VAL A 62 -19.53 1.05 -6.40
CA VAL A 62 -19.21 0.69 -5.01
C VAL A 62 -18.91 -0.81 -4.89
N ALA A 63 -19.69 -1.67 -5.54
CA ALA A 63 -19.45 -3.12 -5.55
C ALA A 63 -18.08 -3.46 -6.17
N ARG A 64 -17.73 -2.80 -7.28
CA ARG A 64 -16.44 -3.03 -7.96
C ARG A 64 -15.25 -2.49 -7.18
N LEU A 65 -15.35 -1.29 -6.61
CA LEU A 65 -14.32 -0.76 -5.70
C LEU A 65 -14.14 -1.65 -4.48
N SER A 66 -15.23 -2.22 -3.95
CA SER A 66 -15.17 -3.20 -2.86
C SER A 66 -14.45 -4.49 -3.30
N ALA A 67 -14.71 -4.97 -4.52
CA ALA A 67 -14.03 -6.15 -5.07
C ALA A 67 -12.52 -5.90 -5.28
N ILE A 68 -12.13 -4.72 -5.77
CA ILE A 68 -10.71 -4.32 -5.87
C ILE A 68 -10.07 -4.28 -4.49
N GLN A 69 -10.77 -3.71 -3.51
CA GLN A 69 -10.28 -3.67 -2.14
C GLN A 69 -10.11 -5.08 -1.56
N GLU A 70 -11.07 -5.98 -1.79
CA GLU A 70 -10.97 -7.37 -1.35
C GLU A 70 -9.79 -8.07 -2.02
N ALA A 71 -9.64 -7.93 -3.35
CA ALA A 71 -8.51 -8.45 -4.10
C ALA A 71 -7.16 -7.96 -3.55
N LEU A 72 -7.09 -6.69 -3.15
CA LEU A 72 -5.91 -6.10 -2.52
C LEU A 72 -5.61 -6.65 -1.14
N VAL A 73 -6.64 -6.88 -0.32
CA VAL A 73 -6.46 -7.51 0.99
C VAL A 73 -5.94 -8.94 0.80
N LEU A 74 -6.48 -9.66 -0.18
CA LEU A 74 -6.00 -11.00 -0.50
C LEU A 74 -4.56 -10.98 -1.00
N TYR A 75 -4.23 -10.05 -1.90
CA TYR A 75 -2.86 -9.85 -2.37
C TYR A 75 -1.90 -9.50 -1.23
N GLU A 76 -2.27 -8.61 -0.32
CA GLU A 76 -1.41 -8.26 0.81
C GLU A 76 -1.17 -9.47 1.72
N ARG A 77 -2.21 -10.27 1.98
CA ARG A 77 -2.05 -11.49 2.78
C ARG A 77 -1.18 -12.52 2.07
N GLU A 78 -1.33 -12.64 0.76
CA GLU A 78 -0.47 -13.47 -0.08
C GLU A 78 0.99 -13.02 0.04
N MET A 79 1.28 -11.73 -0.12
CA MET A 79 2.61 -11.13 0.06
C MET A 79 3.17 -11.36 1.47
N ARG A 80 2.30 -11.48 2.48
CA ARG A 80 2.70 -11.86 3.84
C ARG A 80 2.89 -13.36 4.04
N GLY A 81 2.84 -14.15 2.97
CA GLY A 81 3.03 -15.60 2.99
C GLY A 81 1.81 -16.39 3.46
N GLU A 82 0.59 -15.86 3.34
CA GLU A 82 -0.62 -16.64 3.63
C GLU A 82 -0.64 -17.94 2.80
N GLY A 83 -0.90 -19.07 3.48
CA GLY A 83 -0.84 -20.41 2.88
C GLY A 83 0.50 -21.14 3.04
N LEU A 84 1.57 -20.45 3.44
CA LEU A 84 2.87 -21.08 3.73
C LEU A 84 2.97 -21.63 5.17
N PRO A 85 3.96 -22.49 5.46
CA PRO A 85 4.30 -22.88 6.83
C PRO A 85 4.50 -21.64 7.73
N PRO A 86 4.09 -21.68 9.02
CA PRO A 86 4.10 -20.50 9.89
C PRO A 86 5.45 -19.78 9.98
N THR A 87 6.55 -20.52 9.97
CA THR A 87 7.91 -19.95 10.01
C THR A 87 8.22 -19.14 8.74
N LEU A 88 7.92 -19.70 7.56
CA LEU A 88 8.09 -19.00 6.28
C LEU A 88 7.16 -17.80 6.17
N ALA A 89 5.87 -17.96 6.53
CA ALA A 89 4.91 -16.86 6.53
C ALA A 89 5.36 -15.69 7.42
N ALA A 90 5.90 -15.98 8.60
CA ALA A 90 6.46 -14.94 9.47
C ALA A 90 7.65 -14.22 8.82
N ALA A 91 8.55 -14.95 8.16
CA ALA A 91 9.69 -14.37 7.46
C ALA A 91 9.28 -13.50 6.25
N PHE A 92 8.37 -13.99 5.40
CA PHE A 92 7.81 -13.20 4.30
C PHE A 92 7.10 -11.94 4.81
N SER A 93 6.24 -12.07 5.82
CA SER A 93 5.56 -10.92 6.42
C SER A 93 6.52 -9.88 6.99
N ALA A 94 7.58 -10.30 7.67
CA ALA A 94 8.61 -9.40 8.20
C ALA A 94 9.35 -8.68 7.07
N HIS A 95 9.81 -9.42 6.06
CA HIS A 95 10.52 -8.87 4.90
C HIS A 95 9.67 -7.87 4.11
N TYR A 96 8.42 -8.25 3.78
CA TYR A 96 7.48 -7.38 3.08
C TYR A 96 7.21 -6.10 3.86
N SER A 97 6.95 -6.21 5.17
CA SER A 97 6.70 -5.04 6.03
C SER A 97 7.92 -4.13 6.09
N GLY A 98 9.13 -4.70 6.16
CA GLY A 98 10.38 -3.94 6.15
C GLY A 98 10.56 -3.12 4.87
N ILE A 99 10.33 -3.72 3.70
CA ILE A 99 10.45 -3.02 2.41
C ILE A 99 9.42 -1.88 2.33
N VAL A 100 8.15 -2.19 2.62
CA VAL A 100 7.05 -1.19 2.53
C VAL A 100 7.30 -0.04 3.49
N GLN A 101 7.72 -0.33 4.73
CA GLN A 101 8.06 0.70 5.69
C GLN A 101 9.22 1.58 5.20
N ALA A 102 10.30 0.98 4.71
CA ALA A 102 11.46 1.73 4.21
C ALA A 102 11.12 2.61 3.00
N LEU A 103 10.25 2.14 2.10
CA LEU A 103 9.73 2.93 0.98
C LEU A 103 8.85 4.10 1.46
N VAL A 104 7.88 3.82 2.34
CA VAL A 104 6.95 4.83 2.88
C VAL A 104 7.72 5.94 3.60
N GLU A 105 8.75 5.57 4.35
CA GLU A 105 9.59 6.47 5.14
C GLU A 105 10.73 7.12 4.33
N GLU A 106 10.84 6.87 3.02
CA GLU A 106 11.91 7.38 2.14
C GLU A 106 13.32 7.00 2.61
N ARG A 107 13.43 5.87 3.32
CA ARG A 107 14.71 5.34 3.78
C ARG A 107 15.46 4.60 2.68
N ILE A 108 14.75 4.20 1.63
CA ILE A 108 15.32 3.66 0.40
C ILE A 108 14.70 4.35 -0.82
N SER A 109 15.43 4.33 -1.95
CA SER A 109 14.89 4.81 -3.22
C SER A 109 13.75 3.92 -3.72
N GLU A 110 12.82 4.51 -4.47
CA GLU A 110 11.70 3.78 -5.07
C GLU A 110 12.15 2.65 -6.01
N GLU A 111 13.14 2.90 -6.88
CA GLU A 111 13.70 1.89 -7.79
C GLU A 111 14.19 0.65 -7.02
N TYR A 112 15.06 0.87 -6.02
CA TYR A 112 15.56 -0.22 -5.17
C TYR A 112 14.44 -0.97 -4.43
N GLY A 113 13.44 -0.27 -3.89
CA GLY A 113 12.32 -0.95 -3.22
C GLY A 113 11.42 -1.75 -4.18
N ARG A 114 11.23 -1.29 -5.42
CA ARG A 114 10.52 -2.06 -6.47
C ARG A 114 11.27 -3.34 -6.82
N ASP A 115 12.60 -3.28 -6.89
CA ASP A 115 13.44 -4.47 -7.12
C ASP A 115 13.30 -5.48 -5.97
N LEU A 116 13.37 -5.01 -4.72
CA LEU A 116 13.17 -5.86 -3.54
C LEU A 116 11.77 -6.50 -3.51
N LEU A 117 10.71 -5.74 -3.84
CA LEU A 117 9.35 -6.28 -3.94
C LEU A 117 9.22 -7.32 -5.08
N SER A 118 9.92 -7.12 -6.20
CA SER A 118 9.97 -8.11 -7.29
C SER A 118 10.64 -9.41 -6.84
N VAL A 119 11.80 -9.32 -6.20
CA VAL A 119 12.51 -10.49 -5.65
C VAL A 119 11.64 -11.21 -4.62
N HIS A 120 11.00 -10.45 -3.73
CA HIS A 120 10.07 -10.98 -2.73
C HIS A 120 8.93 -11.79 -3.37
N ARG A 121 8.26 -11.25 -4.41
CA ARG A 121 7.23 -11.98 -5.16
C ARG A 121 7.75 -13.27 -5.78
N GLN A 122 8.94 -13.23 -6.39
CA GLN A 122 9.52 -14.41 -7.02
C GLN A 122 9.81 -15.53 -6.01
N LEU A 123 10.35 -15.19 -4.83
CA LEU A 123 10.58 -16.14 -3.74
C LEU A 123 9.27 -16.70 -3.18
N LEU A 124 8.25 -15.85 -3.04
CA LEU A 124 6.93 -16.23 -2.56
C LEU A 124 6.26 -17.22 -3.51
N TYR A 125 6.20 -16.91 -4.81
CA TYR A 125 5.60 -17.78 -5.82
C TYR A 125 6.30 -19.14 -5.87
N ARG A 126 7.64 -19.15 -5.84
CA ARG A 126 8.41 -20.40 -5.77
C ARG A 126 8.09 -21.22 -4.51
N SER A 127 7.97 -20.54 -3.36
CA SER A 127 7.60 -21.19 -2.10
C SER A 127 6.21 -21.81 -2.16
N GLN A 128 5.22 -21.09 -2.68
CA GLN A 128 3.87 -21.60 -2.84
C GLN A 128 3.83 -22.81 -3.79
N GLU A 129 4.44 -22.71 -4.98
CA GLU A 129 4.54 -23.84 -5.91
C GLU A 129 5.17 -25.08 -5.25
N TRP A 130 6.19 -24.85 -4.43
CA TRP A 130 6.87 -25.90 -3.70
C TRP A 130 5.99 -26.61 -2.69
N THR A 131 5.19 -25.87 -1.92
CA THR A 131 4.27 -26.46 -0.93
C THR A 131 3.26 -27.44 -1.55
N HIS A 132 2.92 -27.27 -2.82
CA HIS A 132 1.99 -28.13 -3.55
C HIS A 132 2.63 -29.39 -4.15
N LYS A 133 3.97 -29.53 -4.13
CA LYS A 133 4.64 -30.71 -4.67
C LYS A 133 4.50 -31.94 -3.75
N ARG A 134 4.37 -33.10 -4.38
CA ARG A 134 4.23 -34.41 -3.71
C ARG A 134 5.52 -34.89 -3.04
N PHE A 135 6.66 -34.55 -3.60
CA PHE A 135 7.99 -34.84 -3.05
C PHE A 135 8.65 -33.51 -2.69
N ARG A 136 9.00 -33.36 -1.41
CA ARG A 136 9.61 -32.15 -0.87
C ARG A 136 11.07 -32.45 -0.53
N ASP A 137 11.97 -31.70 -1.15
CA ASP A 137 13.29 -31.42 -0.58
C ASP A 137 13.12 -30.68 0.76
N GLU A 138 13.70 -31.24 1.81
CA GLU A 138 13.59 -30.72 3.17
C GLU A 138 14.44 -29.46 3.37
N SER A 139 15.44 -29.21 2.52
CA SER A 139 16.32 -28.02 2.63
C SER A 139 15.75 -26.77 1.97
N PHE A 140 14.68 -26.88 1.17
CA PHE A 140 14.17 -25.74 0.42
C PHE A 140 13.66 -24.61 1.32
N ASP A 141 12.96 -24.95 2.41
CA ASP A 141 12.45 -23.96 3.36
C ASP A 141 13.62 -23.20 4.04
N GLU A 142 14.72 -23.89 4.34
CA GLU A 142 15.94 -23.30 4.92
C GLU A 142 16.61 -22.34 3.93
N GLU A 143 16.76 -22.73 2.67
CA GLU A 143 17.30 -21.87 1.60
C GLU A 143 16.46 -20.59 1.41
N VAL A 144 15.13 -20.69 1.44
CA VAL A 144 14.25 -19.51 1.35
C VAL A 144 14.41 -18.61 2.57
N LEU A 145 14.52 -19.17 3.78
CA LEU A 145 14.75 -18.40 5.00
C LEU A 145 16.08 -17.67 4.97
N GLU A 146 17.17 -18.33 4.56
CA GLU A 146 18.49 -17.72 4.40
C GLU A 146 18.46 -16.57 3.39
N ASN A 147 17.77 -16.75 2.25
CA ASN A 147 17.60 -15.69 1.26
C ASN A 147 16.83 -14.48 1.83
N LEU A 148 15.73 -14.72 2.56
CA LEU A 148 14.96 -13.63 3.19
C LEU A 148 15.77 -12.91 4.27
N GLU A 149 16.57 -13.64 5.05
CA GLU A 149 17.47 -13.06 6.05
C GLU A 149 18.58 -12.21 5.40
N TYR A 150 19.17 -12.70 4.31
CA TYR A 150 20.13 -11.95 3.50
C TYR A 150 19.55 -10.62 3.02
N PHE A 151 18.37 -10.64 2.37
CA PHE A 151 17.76 -9.41 1.86
C PHE A 151 17.28 -8.46 2.96
N ASN A 152 16.85 -8.98 4.11
CA ASN A 152 16.55 -8.15 5.28
C ASN A 152 17.80 -7.45 5.82
N THR A 153 18.92 -8.15 5.87
CA THR A 153 20.21 -7.57 6.29
C THR A 153 20.65 -6.50 5.30
N GLU A 154 20.60 -6.81 4.00
CA GLU A 154 20.94 -5.86 2.93
C GLU A 154 20.03 -4.61 2.97
N LEU A 155 18.72 -4.79 3.17
CA LEU A 155 17.77 -3.70 3.35
C LEU A 155 18.15 -2.82 4.54
N ASN A 156 18.48 -3.41 5.69
CA ASN A 156 18.85 -2.65 6.89
C ASN A 156 20.17 -1.90 6.73
N GLU A 157 21.13 -2.45 5.98
CA GLU A 157 22.42 -1.80 5.70
C GLU A 157 22.28 -0.63 4.72
N ARG A 158 21.40 -0.75 3.72
CA ARG A 158 21.20 0.27 2.68
C ARG A 158 20.15 1.31 3.05
N ALA A 159 19.22 0.98 3.93
CA ALA A 159 18.20 1.91 4.39
C ALA A 159 18.82 3.00 5.27
N LEU A 160 18.52 4.26 4.96
CA LEU A 160 18.83 5.38 5.84
C LEU A 160 18.18 5.17 7.21
N ALA A 161 18.81 5.67 8.27
CA ALA A 161 18.13 5.73 9.55
C ALA A 161 16.98 6.74 9.48
N LEU A 162 15.90 6.51 10.22
CA LEU A 162 14.72 7.38 10.14
C LEU A 162 15.03 8.84 10.50
N TYR A 163 15.95 9.08 11.44
CA TYR A 163 16.37 10.43 11.82
C TYR A 163 17.23 11.13 10.75
N ASP A 164 17.80 10.37 9.80
CA ASP A 164 18.53 10.92 8.66
C ASP A 164 17.60 11.37 7.53
N VAL A 165 16.30 11.04 7.61
CA VAL A 165 15.27 11.49 6.65
C VAL A 165 14.54 12.72 7.23
N PRO A 166 14.78 13.93 6.71
CA PRO A 166 14.20 15.14 7.28
C PRO A 166 12.66 15.16 7.20
N ASP A 167 12.00 15.47 8.32
CA ASP A 167 10.53 15.64 8.39
C ASP A 167 9.99 16.65 7.36
N SER A 168 10.81 17.64 7.02
CA SER A 168 10.49 18.65 6.02
C SER A 168 10.21 18.04 4.65
N ILE A 169 10.84 16.92 4.28
CA ILE A 169 10.65 16.28 2.97
C ILE A 169 9.69 15.09 3.03
N ARG A 170 9.43 14.51 4.21
CA ARG A 170 8.60 13.29 4.32
C ARG A 170 7.17 13.48 3.85
N THR A 171 6.70 12.55 3.02
CA THR A 171 5.35 12.48 2.44
C THR A 171 4.76 11.05 2.54
N PRO A 172 4.74 10.42 3.72
CA PRO A 172 4.48 8.99 3.88
C PRO A 172 3.13 8.52 3.31
N VAL A 173 2.10 9.36 3.36
CA VAL A 173 0.79 9.05 2.77
C VAL A 173 0.85 8.95 1.24
N ILE A 174 1.62 9.83 0.60
CA ILE A 174 1.79 9.84 -0.86
C ILE A 174 2.65 8.64 -1.27
N ASN A 175 3.78 8.45 -0.60
CA ASN A 175 4.70 7.34 -0.84
C ASN A 175 4.00 6.00 -0.67
N GLY A 176 3.27 5.82 0.44
CA GLY A 176 2.51 4.59 0.69
C GLY A 176 1.46 4.31 -0.37
N TYR A 177 0.81 5.35 -0.88
CA TYR A 177 -0.12 5.19 -2.00
C TYR A 177 0.58 4.86 -3.31
N GLN A 178 1.74 5.43 -3.61
CA GLN A 178 2.53 5.08 -4.81
C GLN A 178 2.99 3.62 -4.77
N VAL A 179 3.50 3.15 -3.63
CA VAL A 179 3.87 1.74 -3.41
C VAL A 179 2.63 0.86 -3.63
N TRP A 180 1.53 1.18 -2.96
CA TRP A 180 0.27 0.46 -3.10
C TRP A 180 -0.22 0.40 -4.55
N LEU A 181 -0.14 1.52 -5.28
CA LEU A 181 -0.57 1.61 -6.66
C LEU A 181 0.34 0.81 -7.60
N GLY A 182 1.65 0.83 -7.35
CA GLY A 182 2.64 0.04 -8.08
C GLY A 182 2.34 -1.46 -7.96
N GLU A 183 2.10 -1.93 -6.73
CA GLU A 183 1.75 -3.32 -6.45
C GLU A 183 0.40 -3.72 -7.07
N LEU A 184 -0.63 -2.88 -6.93
CA LEU A 184 -1.93 -3.11 -7.55
C LEU A 184 -1.83 -3.26 -9.07
N LEU A 185 -1.02 -2.43 -9.72
CA LEU A 185 -0.85 -2.46 -11.17
C LEU A 185 0.04 -3.60 -11.64
N ALA A 186 1.00 -4.05 -10.83
CA ALA A 186 1.79 -5.24 -11.13
C ALA A 186 0.89 -6.48 -11.10
N TRP A 187 0.27 -6.72 -9.94
CA TRP A 187 -0.62 -7.87 -9.72
C TRP A 187 -1.85 -7.85 -10.64
N GLY A 188 -2.54 -6.71 -10.71
CA GLY A 188 -3.77 -6.57 -11.49
C GLY A 188 -3.56 -6.78 -12.98
N CYS A 189 -2.38 -6.43 -13.51
CA CYS A 189 -2.02 -6.75 -14.90
C CYS A 189 -1.71 -8.24 -15.08
N GLU A 190 -1.01 -8.87 -14.14
CA GLU A 190 -0.68 -10.30 -14.18
C GLU A 190 -1.94 -11.19 -14.13
N CYS A 191 -2.91 -10.84 -13.28
CA CYS A 191 -4.17 -11.57 -13.15
C CYS A 191 -5.25 -11.18 -14.17
N GLY A 192 -4.99 -10.18 -15.03
CA GLY A 192 -5.96 -9.69 -16.02
C GLY A 192 -7.16 -8.91 -15.44
N HIS A 193 -7.10 -8.53 -14.17
CA HIS A 193 -8.14 -7.71 -13.51
C HIS A 193 -8.06 -6.23 -13.89
N VAL A 194 -6.89 -5.76 -14.34
CA VAL A 194 -6.68 -4.39 -14.81
C VAL A 194 -6.36 -4.42 -16.29
N LYS A 195 -7.17 -3.74 -17.11
CA LYS A 195 -6.94 -3.65 -18.56
C LYS A 195 -5.59 -2.94 -18.80
N PRO A 196 -4.78 -3.39 -19.77
CA PRO A 196 -3.48 -2.77 -20.04
C PRO A 196 -3.54 -1.26 -20.33
N TYR A 197 -4.61 -0.81 -20.99
CA TYR A 197 -4.85 0.61 -21.26
C TYR A 197 -5.07 1.41 -19.95
N ASP A 198 -5.92 0.93 -19.06
CA ASP A 198 -6.20 1.60 -17.79
C ASP A 198 -4.96 1.63 -16.90
N ALA A 199 -4.19 0.52 -16.87
CA ALA A 199 -2.91 0.47 -16.19
C ALA A 199 -1.93 1.50 -16.74
N ALA A 200 -1.80 1.65 -18.07
CA ALA A 200 -0.91 2.64 -18.68
C ALA A 200 -1.31 4.08 -18.32
N VAL A 201 -2.61 4.38 -18.30
CA VAL A 201 -3.11 5.70 -17.89
C VAL A 201 -2.79 5.97 -16.42
N ILE A 202 -3.06 5.02 -15.52
CA ILE A 202 -2.77 5.16 -14.10
C ILE A 202 -1.25 5.33 -13.86
N ARG A 203 -0.41 4.51 -14.51
CA ARG A 203 1.06 4.63 -14.43
C ARG A 203 1.55 6.02 -14.85
N LYS A 204 0.95 6.60 -15.89
CA LYS A 204 1.28 7.96 -16.33
C LYS A 204 1.02 8.98 -15.22
N TYR A 205 -0.16 8.95 -14.59
CA TYR A 205 -0.48 9.89 -13.50
C TYR A 205 0.38 9.66 -12.25
N ALA A 206 0.73 8.41 -11.95
CA ALA A 206 1.65 8.08 -10.87
C ALA A 206 3.05 8.63 -11.13
N SER A 207 3.57 8.45 -12.35
CA SER A 207 4.86 9.00 -12.78
C SER A 207 4.87 10.53 -12.76
N ASP A 208 3.76 11.16 -13.15
CA ASP A 208 3.63 12.62 -13.04
C ASP A 208 3.71 13.07 -11.57
N LEU A 209 3.00 12.40 -10.66
CA LEU A 209 3.03 12.72 -9.22
C LEU A 209 4.45 12.58 -8.64
N GLU A 210 5.13 11.47 -8.94
CA GLU A 210 6.52 11.20 -8.56
C GLU A 210 7.46 12.30 -9.08
N ARG A 211 7.30 12.72 -10.35
CA ARG A 211 8.10 13.80 -10.93
C ARG A 211 7.88 15.14 -10.21
N PHE A 212 6.64 15.48 -9.85
CA PHE A 212 6.37 16.72 -9.10
C PHE A 212 6.96 16.65 -7.70
N GLU A 213 6.88 15.49 -7.05
CA GLU A 213 7.46 15.27 -5.74
C GLU A 213 8.98 15.44 -5.74
N CYS A 214 9.68 14.80 -6.68
CA CYS A 214 11.10 15.00 -6.90
C CYS A 214 11.46 16.47 -7.18
N TYR A 215 10.62 17.19 -7.93
CA TYR A 215 10.84 18.61 -8.20
C TYR A 215 10.75 19.46 -6.93
N TYR A 216 9.72 19.24 -6.10
CA TYR A 216 9.53 20.01 -4.87
C TYR A 216 10.49 19.62 -3.74
N LYS A 217 11.02 18.40 -3.74
CA LYS A 217 12.01 17.94 -2.75
C LYS A 217 13.45 18.31 -3.11
N ARG A 218 13.69 18.92 -4.29
CA ARG A 218 15.03 19.10 -4.87
C ARG A 218 15.97 19.94 -4.01
N ASP A 219 15.42 20.90 -3.26
CA ASP A 219 16.19 21.77 -2.36
C ASP A 219 16.26 21.24 -0.92
N GLY A 220 15.75 20.03 -0.68
CA GLY A 220 15.71 19.39 0.64
C GLY A 220 14.62 19.94 1.56
N TYR A 221 13.68 20.73 1.05
CA TYR A 221 12.60 21.29 1.87
C TYR A 221 11.27 21.38 1.12
N LEU A 222 10.28 20.59 1.54
CA LEU A 222 8.95 20.67 0.95
C LEU A 222 8.15 21.81 1.58
N HIS A 223 7.99 22.92 0.86
CA HIS A 223 7.24 24.07 1.36
C HIS A 223 5.75 23.73 1.56
N PRO A 224 5.05 24.42 2.49
CA PRO A 224 3.63 24.15 2.76
C PRO A 224 2.73 24.22 1.50
N HIS A 225 2.99 25.19 0.61
CA HIS A 225 2.22 25.35 -0.62
C HIS A 225 2.51 24.23 -1.65
N GLU A 226 3.73 23.70 -1.68
CA GLU A 226 4.10 22.56 -2.53
C GLU A 226 3.48 21.26 -2.00
N ARG A 227 3.47 21.08 -0.68
CA ARG A 227 2.76 19.99 -0.01
C ARG A 227 1.26 20.00 -0.35
N GLU A 228 0.63 21.18 -0.33
CA GLU A 228 -0.76 21.32 -0.75
C GLU A 228 -0.95 20.97 -2.24
N GLN A 229 -0.04 21.40 -3.11
CA GLN A 229 -0.08 21.06 -4.54
C GLN A 229 0.09 19.56 -4.78
N LEU A 230 1.02 18.90 -4.10
CA LEU A 230 1.19 17.45 -4.11
C LEU A 230 -0.07 16.75 -3.63
N HIS A 231 -0.66 17.22 -2.53
CA HIS A 231 -1.89 16.65 -2.01
C HIS A 231 -3.05 16.73 -3.02
N LYS A 232 -3.22 17.87 -3.70
CA LYS A 232 -4.22 18.02 -4.77
C LYS A 232 -3.99 17.06 -5.94
N ARG A 233 -2.72 16.87 -6.34
CA ARG A 233 -2.34 15.92 -7.41
C ARG A 233 -2.60 14.48 -6.99
N PHE A 234 -2.27 14.15 -5.75
CA PHE A 234 -2.57 12.86 -5.14
C PHE A 234 -4.08 12.57 -5.14
N ILE A 235 -4.93 13.50 -4.70
CA ILE A 235 -6.40 13.33 -4.77
C ILE A 235 -6.85 13.07 -6.21
N LYS A 236 -6.31 13.82 -7.18
CA LYS A 236 -6.66 13.65 -8.60
C LYS A 236 -6.23 12.28 -9.13
N LEU A 237 -5.05 11.79 -8.75
CA LEU A 237 -4.60 10.44 -9.09
C LEU A 237 -5.55 9.41 -8.48
N THR A 238 -5.89 9.53 -7.20
CA THR A 238 -6.82 8.62 -6.52
C THR A 238 -8.19 8.58 -7.21
N GLN A 239 -8.72 9.73 -7.59
CA GLN A 239 -9.97 9.81 -8.36
C GLN A 239 -9.84 9.12 -9.72
N LYS A 240 -8.76 9.38 -10.46
CA LYS A 240 -8.50 8.74 -11.76
C LYS A 240 -8.34 7.24 -11.65
N THR A 241 -7.65 6.76 -10.63
CA THR A 241 -7.51 5.33 -10.33
C THR A 241 -8.89 4.73 -10.06
N ASN A 242 -9.71 5.35 -9.22
CA ASN A 242 -11.06 4.85 -8.91
C ASN A 242 -11.99 4.85 -10.13
N GLU A 243 -11.96 5.90 -10.95
CA GLU A 243 -12.71 5.96 -12.21
C GLU A 243 -12.32 4.81 -13.14
N ARG A 244 -11.02 4.62 -13.36
CA ARG A 244 -10.49 3.64 -14.32
C ARG A 244 -10.65 2.20 -13.87
N LEU A 245 -10.50 1.95 -12.58
CA LEU A 245 -10.73 0.63 -12.03
C LEU A 245 -12.22 0.34 -11.84
N GLY A 246 -13.07 1.36 -11.82
CA GLY A 246 -14.54 1.26 -11.76
C GLY A 246 -15.23 1.02 -13.11
N ASP A 247 -14.63 1.43 -14.23
CA ASP A 247 -15.17 1.32 -15.62
C ASP A 247 -14.86 -0.01 -16.34
#